data_AF-A0A419EEI9-F1
#
_entry.id   AF-A0A419EEI9-F1
#
_cell.length_a   1.000
_cell.length_b   1.000
_cell.length_c   1.000
_cell.angle_alpha   90.00
_cell.angle_beta   90.00
_cell.angle_gamma   90.00
#
_symmetry.space_group_name_H-M   'P 1'
#
loop_
_entity.id
_entity.type
_entity.pdbx_description
1 polymer ?
#
loop_
_entity_poly.entity_id
_entity_poly.type
_entity_poly.pdbx_seq_one_letter_code
_entity_poly.pdbx_strand_id
1 'polypeptide(L)'
;MKMNELCHEIISSRSAYDSIQPKYCQLPKGHSGKHSEFHYLDHLRTVQKSVADKIKRDSTMTTGAAWKSAEAGPNRILRWVMLLSDSDLKHYEIQMDKLKPQVVAKLREKSATYDDCMAVAKKLTWLVYQMNEAPKPPQDIREYLENYFGKMVSGSTTCIICKEKLSFSLFSKAQRGKAEIETGHISPREHNAENVGFAHRECNIAQGNKTVLEFYDWIRGIIKRVDNR
;
A
#
# COMPACT_ATOMS: atom_id res chain seq x y z
N MET A 1 5.89 5.00 24.23
CA MET A 1 4.53 5.51 23.95
C MET A 1 3.55 4.38 24.19
N LYS A 2 2.45 4.61 24.92
CA LYS A 2 1.39 3.59 25.03
C LYS A 2 0.72 3.49 23.66
N MET A 3 0.84 2.35 22.98
CA MET A 3 -0.04 2.03 21.86
C MET A 3 -1.47 2.05 22.41
N ASN A 4 -2.31 2.94 21.90
CA ASN A 4 -3.72 2.88 22.21
C ASN A 4 -4.26 1.57 21.65
N GLU A 5 -4.82 0.74 22.53
CA GLU A 5 -5.48 -0.51 22.17
C GLU A 5 -6.56 -0.19 21.12
N LEU A 6 -6.62 -0.99 20.05
CA LEU A 6 -7.61 -0.82 18.99
C LEU A 6 -8.95 -1.44 19.40
N CYS A 7 -10.04 -0.92 18.84
CA CYS A 7 -11.39 -1.43 19.10
C CYS A 7 -11.55 -2.87 18.61
N HIS A 8 -11.14 -3.17 17.37
CA HIS A 8 -11.22 -4.50 16.76
C HIS A 8 -12.59 -5.18 16.77
N GLU A 9 -13.68 -4.46 17.08
CA GLU A 9 -15.01 -4.99 16.86
C GLU A 9 -15.27 -5.24 15.37
N ILE A 10 -16.04 -6.29 15.08
CA ILE A 10 -16.35 -6.71 13.72
C ILE A 10 -17.26 -5.68 13.05
N ILE A 11 -16.85 -5.19 11.89
CA ILE A 11 -17.65 -4.32 11.05
C ILE A 11 -18.48 -5.19 10.12
N SER A 12 -19.80 -5.06 10.20
CA SER A 12 -20.72 -5.76 9.30
C SER A 12 -20.42 -5.42 7.84
N SER A 13 -20.34 -6.45 7.02
CA SER A 13 -19.93 -6.33 5.62
C SER A 13 -20.68 -7.36 4.78
N ARG A 14 -20.81 -7.05 3.49
CA ARG A 14 -21.41 -7.93 2.47
C ARG A 14 -20.34 -8.51 1.55
N SER A 15 -19.08 -8.50 1.99
CA SER A 15 -17.97 -8.97 1.19
C SER A 15 -18.02 -10.48 1.13
N ALA A 16 -17.79 -11.06 -0.05
CA ALA A 16 -17.64 -12.50 -0.19
C ALA A 16 -16.51 -13.06 0.70
N TYR A 17 -15.55 -12.22 1.08
CA TYR A 17 -14.36 -12.60 1.84
C TYR A 17 -14.50 -12.45 3.36
N ASP A 18 -15.67 -12.04 3.88
CA ASP A 18 -15.85 -11.82 5.32
C ASP A 18 -15.70 -13.11 6.15
N SER A 19 -15.97 -14.29 5.55
CA SER A 19 -15.74 -15.59 6.19
C SER A 19 -14.27 -15.98 6.30
N ILE A 20 -13.40 -15.40 5.47
CA ILE A 20 -11.95 -15.62 5.52
C ILE A 20 -11.34 -14.69 6.58
N GLN A 21 -11.73 -13.42 6.52
CA GLN A 21 -11.17 -12.36 7.33
C GLN A 21 -12.26 -11.32 7.57
N PRO A 22 -12.83 -11.25 8.79
CA PRO A 22 -13.72 -10.18 9.18
C PRO A 22 -13.00 -8.83 9.11
N LYS A 23 -13.75 -7.79 8.76
CA LYS A 23 -13.26 -6.41 8.86
C LYS A 23 -13.32 -5.98 10.31
N TYR A 24 -12.22 -5.40 10.79
CA TYR A 24 -12.10 -4.96 12.17
C TYR A 24 -12.02 -3.45 12.29
N CYS A 25 -12.73 -2.89 13.27
CA CYS A 25 -12.63 -1.49 13.61
C CYS A 25 -11.19 -1.09 13.97
N GLN A 26 -10.69 -0.06 13.29
CA GLN A 26 -9.33 0.46 13.51
C GLN A 26 -9.31 1.71 14.41
N LEU A 27 -10.46 2.17 14.90
CA LEU A 27 -10.52 3.26 15.88
C LEU A 27 -9.98 2.82 17.25
N PRO A 28 -9.57 3.77 18.12
CA PRO A 28 -9.19 3.46 19.50
C PRO A 28 -10.30 2.72 20.27
N LYS A 29 -9.93 1.82 21.17
CA LYS A 29 -10.87 1.12 22.05
C LYS A 29 -11.67 2.11 22.89
N GLY A 30 -12.98 1.88 22.99
CA GLY A 30 -13.91 2.77 23.69
C GLY A 30 -14.29 4.03 22.90
N HIS A 31 -14.01 4.10 21.60
CA HIS A 31 -14.49 5.20 20.76
C HIS A 31 -16.02 5.30 20.77
N SER A 32 -16.54 6.52 20.59
CA SER A 32 -17.96 6.74 20.32
C SER A 32 -18.21 6.71 18.80
N GLY A 33 -19.48 6.56 18.41
CA GLY A 33 -19.89 6.60 17.01
C GLY A 33 -19.66 5.29 16.24
N LYS A 34 -19.72 5.39 14.90
CA LYS A 34 -19.72 4.22 14.01
C LYS A 34 -18.32 3.63 13.87
N HIS A 35 -18.20 2.30 13.98
CA HIS A 35 -16.97 1.58 13.69
C HIS A 35 -16.48 1.83 12.25
N SER A 36 -15.16 1.96 12.10
CA SER A 36 -14.54 2.26 10.80
C SER A 36 -13.20 1.54 10.63
N GLU A 37 -13.05 0.90 9.47
CA GLU A 37 -11.86 0.15 9.05
C GLU A 37 -10.71 1.08 8.61
N PHE A 38 -11.06 2.27 8.08
CA PHE A 38 -10.10 3.20 7.47
C PHE A 38 -10.36 4.66 7.87
N HIS A 39 -10.70 4.92 9.14
CA HIS A 39 -11.06 6.28 9.59
C HIS A 39 -9.95 7.31 9.33
N TYR A 40 -8.69 6.90 9.41
CA TYR A 40 -7.52 7.74 9.09
C TYR A 40 -7.48 8.20 7.62
N LEU A 41 -8.29 7.61 6.72
CA LEU A 41 -8.45 8.05 5.32
C LEU A 41 -9.65 8.97 5.10
N ASP A 42 -10.52 9.19 6.09
CA ASP A 42 -11.81 9.85 5.86
C ASP A 42 -11.65 11.31 5.43
N HIS A 43 -10.69 12.05 6.00
CA HIS A 43 -10.38 13.40 5.53
C HIS A 43 -9.87 13.40 4.08
N LEU A 44 -8.91 12.54 3.74
CA LEU A 44 -8.42 12.40 2.35
C LEU A 44 -9.54 12.00 1.39
N ARG A 45 -10.50 11.18 1.82
CA ARG A 45 -11.66 10.80 1.01
C ARG A 45 -12.48 12.02 0.60
N THR A 46 -12.57 13.02 1.48
CA THR A 46 -13.29 14.28 1.24
C THR A 46 -12.50 15.24 0.36
N VAL A 47 -11.20 15.46 0.66
CA VAL A 47 -10.41 16.50 -0.03
C VAL A 47 -9.70 16.00 -1.29
N GLN A 48 -9.38 14.71 -1.37
CA GLN A 48 -8.70 14.09 -2.51
C GLN A 48 -8.99 12.58 -2.58
N LYS A 49 -10.23 12.23 -2.97
CA LYS A 49 -10.72 10.85 -3.01
C LYS A 49 -9.80 9.88 -3.74
N SER A 50 -9.20 10.32 -4.85
CA SER A 50 -8.30 9.50 -5.68
C SER A 50 -7.09 8.98 -4.91
N VAL A 51 -6.54 9.78 -3.98
CA VAL A 51 -5.41 9.41 -3.12
C VAL A 51 -5.85 8.43 -2.04
N ALA A 52 -6.99 8.69 -1.39
CA ALA A 52 -7.54 7.76 -0.39
C ALA A 52 -7.82 6.38 -0.99
N ASP A 53 -8.45 6.34 -2.18
CA ASP A 53 -8.70 5.10 -2.91
C ASP A 53 -7.41 4.40 -3.33
N LYS A 54 -6.38 5.15 -3.75
CA LYS A 54 -5.06 4.62 -4.07
C LYS A 54 -4.41 3.96 -2.86
N ILE A 55 -4.37 4.66 -1.71
CA ILE A 55 -3.78 4.11 -0.48
C ILE A 55 -4.51 2.82 -0.10
N LYS A 56 -5.85 2.85 0.00
CA LYS A 56 -6.62 1.66 0.34
C LYS A 56 -6.31 0.51 -0.62
N ARG A 57 -6.36 0.75 -1.92
CA ARG A 57 -6.11 -0.26 -2.94
C ARG A 57 -4.70 -0.84 -2.84
N ASP A 58 -3.68 0.01 -2.83
CA ASP A 58 -2.29 -0.46 -2.91
C ASP A 58 -1.89 -1.20 -1.62
N SER A 59 -2.56 -0.87 -0.50
CA SER A 59 -2.42 -1.54 0.79
C SER A 59 -3.13 -2.88 0.87
N THR A 60 -4.33 -3.05 0.28
CA THR A 60 -5.16 -4.25 0.50
C THR A 60 -5.29 -5.16 -0.72
N MET A 61 -5.01 -4.68 -1.92
CA MET A 61 -5.25 -5.42 -3.17
C MET A 61 -3.94 -5.88 -3.80
N THR A 62 -3.98 -7.02 -4.49
CA THR A 62 -2.92 -7.48 -5.38
C THR A 62 -2.89 -6.69 -6.70
N THR A 63 -1.80 -6.85 -7.45
CA THR A 63 -1.68 -6.29 -8.80
C THR A 63 -2.58 -7.04 -9.78
N GLY A 64 -3.40 -6.30 -10.54
CA GLY A 64 -4.30 -6.84 -11.56
C GLY A 64 -5.14 -5.74 -12.20
N ALA A 65 -5.72 -6.03 -13.37
CA ALA A 65 -6.70 -5.15 -14.00
C ALA A 65 -7.97 -5.07 -13.14
N ALA A 66 -8.75 -4.00 -13.34
CA ALA A 66 -10.05 -3.85 -12.70
C ALA A 66 -11.15 -4.72 -13.37
N TRP A 67 -10.81 -5.41 -14.46
CA TRP A 67 -11.71 -6.26 -15.26
C TRP A 67 -11.03 -7.60 -15.61
N LYS A 68 -11.84 -8.66 -15.74
CA LYS A 68 -11.40 -9.97 -16.23
C LYS A 68 -11.05 -9.82 -17.71
N SER A 69 -9.83 -10.22 -18.10
CA SER A 69 -9.54 -10.57 -19.49
C SER A 69 -8.62 -11.79 -19.53
N ALA A 70 -8.66 -12.54 -20.63
CA ALA A 70 -7.82 -13.72 -20.83
C ALA A 70 -6.31 -13.39 -20.78
N GLU A 71 -5.94 -12.12 -21.03
CA GLU A 71 -4.56 -11.65 -21.01
C GLU A 71 -4.16 -10.95 -19.70
N ALA A 72 -5.09 -10.30 -18.99
CA ALA A 72 -4.78 -9.46 -17.82
C ALA A 72 -4.81 -10.21 -16.47
N GLY A 73 -5.26 -11.47 -16.45
CA GLY A 73 -5.42 -12.25 -15.23
C GLY A 73 -6.70 -11.93 -14.46
N PRO A 74 -6.87 -12.46 -13.23
CA PRO A 74 -8.06 -12.21 -12.43
C PRO A 74 -8.19 -10.73 -12.04
N ASN A 75 -9.42 -10.30 -11.75
CA ASN A 75 -9.66 -9.04 -11.06
C ASN A 75 -8.77 -8.96 -9.81
N ARG A 76 -8.38 -7.74 -9.41
CA ARG A 76 -7.62 -7.52 -8.17
C ARG A 76 -8.23 -8.31 -7.01
N ILE A 77 -7.39 -9.04 -6.29
CA ILE A 77 -7.77 -9.90 -5.17
C ILE A 77 -7.26 -9.25 -3.88
N LEU A 78 -7.95 -9.42 -2.76
CA LEU A 78 -7.42 -8.97 -1.47
C LEU A 78 -6.15 -9.76 -1.13
N ARG A 79 -5.15 -9.08 -0.58
CA ARG A 79 -3.84 -9.69 -0.29
C ARG A 79 -3.91 -10.84 0.71
N TRP A 80 -4.79 -10.74 1.71
CA TRP A 80 -5.01 -11.82 2.68
C TRP A 80 -5.80 -12.99 2.10
N VAL A 81 -6.66 -12.75 1.11
CA VAL A 81 -7.33 -13.84 0.38
C VAL A 81 -6.31 -14.65 -0.41
N MET A 82 -5.27 -14.00 -0.94
CA MET A 82 -4.15 -14.68 -1.62
C MET A 82 -3.24 -15.51 -0.70
N LEU A 83 -3.51 -15.59 0.61
CA LEU A 83 -2.87 -16.55 1.51
C LEU A 83 -3.53 -17.93 1.47
N LEU A 84 -4.77 -18.03 0.97
CA LEU A 84 -5.52 -19.28 0.89
C LEU A 84 -4.90 -20.30 -0.06
N SER A 85 -5.18 -21.58 0.17
CA SER A 85 -4.77 -22.65 -0.76
C SER A 85 -5.47 -22.50 -2.12
N ASP A 86 -4.91 -23.12 -3.17
CA ASP A 86 -5.54 -23.12 -4.51
C ASP A 86 -6.94 -23.77 -4.49
N SER A 87 -7.16 -24.78 -3.63
CA SER A 87 -8.47 -25.40 -3.43
C SER A 87 -9.48 -24.43 -2.83
N ASP A 88 -9.07 -23.67 -1.81
CA ASP A 88 -9.97 -22.72 -1.15
C ASP A 88 -10.30 -21.54 -2.09
N LEU A 89 -9.32 -21.07 -2.85
CA LEU A 89 -9.49 -20.01 -3.84
C LEU A 89 -10.52 -20.36 -4.93
N LYS A 90 -10.66 -21.65 -5.28
CA LYS A 90 -11.69 -22.11 -6.24
C LYS A 90 -13.11 -21.84 -5.74
N HIS A 91 -13.37 -21.87 -4.43
CA HIS A 91 -14.67 -21.51 -3.85
C HIS A 91 -15.05 -20.04 -4.08
N TYR A 92 -14.05 -19.19 -4.32
CA TYR A 92 -14.21 -17.77 -4.64
C TYR A 92 -14.05 -17.48 -6.13
N GLU A 93 -14.20 -18.50 -6.98
CA GLU A 93 -14.03 -18.42 -8.44
C GLU A 93 -12.63 -17.98 -8.91
N ILE A 94 -11.61 -18.15 -8.06
CA ILE A 94 -10.21 -17.84 -8.39
C ILE A 94 -9.51 -19.15 -8.78
N GLN A 95 -9.45 -19.40 -10.09
CA GLN A 95 -8.92 -20.64 -10.68
C GLN A 95 -7.43 -20.49 -10.99
N MET A 96 -6.59 -20.66 -9.96
CA MET A 96 -5.12 -20.50 -10.05
C MET A 96 -4.48 -21.44 -11.08
N ASP A 97 -5.02 -22.65 -11.22
CA ASP A 97 -4.61 -23.68 -12.17
C ASP A 97 -4.82 -23.30 -13.64
N LYS A 98 -5.70 -22.33 -13.92
CA LYS A 98 -5.92 -21.80 -15.28
C LYS A 98 -5.02 -20.63 -15.63
N LEU A 99 -4.20 -20.15 -14.69
CA LEU A 99 -3.30 -19.02 -14.90
C LEU A 99 -1.91 -19.51 -15.31
N LYS A 100 -1.19 -18.68 -16.08
CA LYS A 100 0.22 -18.96 -16.39
C LYS A 100 1.04 -18.99 -15.09
N PRO A 101 2.07 -19.88 -14.98
CA PRO A 101 2.87 -19.99 -13.75
C PRO A 101 3.48 -18.66 -13.27
N GLN A 102 3.90 -17.81 -14.20
CA GLN A 102 4.44 -16.48 -13.88
C GLN A 102 3.39 -15.54 -13.25
N VAL A 103 2.12 -15.66 -13.67
CA VAL A 103 1.01 -14.88 -13.09
C VAL A 103 0.67 -15.40 -11.69
N VAL A 104 0.66 -16.72 -11.50
CA VAL A 104 0.48 -17.36 -10.18
C VAL A 104 1.56 -16.88 -9.22
N ALA A 105 2.84 -16.99 -9.61
CA ALA A 105 3.97 -16.53 -8.80
C ALA A 105 3.83 -15.05 -8.42
N LYS A 106 3.50 -14.18 -9.39
CA LYS A 106 3.30 -12.75 -9.15
C LYS A 106 2.14 -12.46 -8.18
N LEU A 107 1.03 -13.19 -8.27
CA LEU A 107 -0.10 -13.02 -7.34
C LEU A 107 0.27 -13.47 -5.92
N ARG A 108 0.96 -14.62 -5.81
CA ARG A 108 1.43 -15.16 -4.52
C ARG A 108 2.47 -14.26 -3.87
N GLU A 109 3.38 -13.66 -4.64
CA GLU A 109 4.33 -12.65 -4.14
C GLU A 109 3.67 -11.38 -3.56
N LYS A 110 2.37 -11.16 -3.80
CA LYS A 110 1.63 -10.00 -3.28
C LYS A 110 0.75 -10.34 -2.08
N SER A 111 0.72 -11.59 -1.62
CA SER A 111 -0.06 -11.96 -0.43
C SER A 111 0.50 -11.29 0.83
N ALA A 112 -0.39 -10.92 1.74
CA ALA A 112 -0.03 -10.26 3.01
C ALA A 112 -1.17 -10.44 4.01
N THR A 113 -0.88 -10.41 5.31
CA THR A 113 -1.91 -10.52 6.35
C THR A 113 -2.81 -9.27 6.35
N TYR A 114 -4.00 -9.39 6.96
CA TYR A 114 -4.91 -8.25 7.13
C TYR A 114 -4.26 -7.13 7.95
N ASP A 115 -3.61 -7.48 9.06
CA ASP A 115 -2.97 -6.53 9.96
C ASP A 115 -1.82 -5.78 9.28
N ASP A 116 -1.01 -6.49 8.51
CA ASP A 116 0.03 -5.88 7.67
C ASP A 116 -0.56 -4.90 6.66
N CYS A 117 -1.66 -5.27 6.00
CA CYS A 117 -2.35 -4.39 5.06
C CYS A 117 -2.88 -3.12 5.76
N MET A 118 -3.43 -3.25 6.98
CA MET A 118 -3.88 -2.09 7.76
C MET A 118 -2.71 -1.21 8.21
N ALA A 119 -1.60 -1.81 8.64
CA ALA A 119 -0.39 -1.10 9.04
C ALA A 119 0.20 -0.31 7.85
N VAL A 120 0.26 -0.92 6.66
CA VAL A 120 0.67 -0.27 5.42
C VAL A 120 -0.25 0.89 5.07
N ALA A 121 -1.58 0.72 5.17
CA ALA A 121 -2.53 1.79 4.89
C ALA A 121 -2.33 3.00 5.82
N LYS A 122 -2.13 2.77 7.12
CA LYS A 122 -1.81 3.82 8.09
C LYS A 122 -0.48 4.51 7.73
N LYS A 123 0.57 3.73 7.43
CA LYS A 123 1.90 4.26 7.07
C LYS A 123 1.83 5.16 5.84
N LEU A 124 1.20 4.69 4.77
CA LEU A 124 1.07 5.45 3.53
C LEU A 124 0.25 6.74 3.76
N THR A 125 -0.78 6.69 4.60
CA THR A 125 -1.55 7.89 4.98
C THR A 125 -0.67 8.90 5.73
N TRP A 126 0.11 8.43 6.72
CA TRP A 126 1.05 9.25 7.48
C TRP A 126 2.12 9.90 6.59
N LEU A 127 2.64 9.17 5.60
CA LEU A 127 3.57 9.71 4.60
C LEU A 127 2.91 10.76 3.69
N VAL A 128 1.66 10.54 3.26
CA VAL A 128 0.94 11.50 2.39
C VAL A 128 0.80 12.86 3.07
N TYR A 129 0.41 12.91 4.33
CA TYR A 129 0.24 14.18 5.05
C TYR A 129 1.52 14.97 5.27
N GLN A 130 2.68 14.34 5.04
CA GLN A 130 4.00 14.96 5.17
C GLN A 130 4.62 15.35 3.83
N MET A 131 3.96 15.10 2.70
CA MET A 131 4.44 15.57 1.40
C MET A 131 4.34 17.10 1.28
N ASN A 132 5.15 17.68 0.39
CA ASN A 132 4.99 19.09 0.03
C ASN A 132 3.59 19.32 -0.54
N GLU A 133 2.94 20.43 -0.16
CA GLU A 133 1.60 20.82 -0.66
C GLU A 133 0.46 19.87 -0.24
N ALA A 134 0.72 18.95 0.69
CA ALA A 134 -0.33 18.08 1.22
C ALA A 134 -1.37 18.88 2.03
N PRO A 135 -2.65 18.45 2.02
CA PRO A 135 -3.65 19.05 2.89
C PRO A 135 -3.27 18.80 4.36
N LYS A 136 -3.58 19.76 5.24
CA LYS A 136 -3.35 19.59 6.68
C LYS A 136 -4.33 18.53 7.23
N PRO A 137 -3.88 17.47 7.92
CA PRO A 137 -4.78 16.52 8.55
C PRO A 137 -5.56 17.18 9.70
N PRO A 138 -6.83 16.80 9.92
CA PRO A 138 -7.54 17.00 11.17
C PRO A 138 -6.73 16.49 12.37
N GLN A 139 -6.93 17.13 13.52
CA GLN A 139 -6.11 16.87 14.72
C GLN A 139 -6.22 15.42 15.20
N ASP A 140 -7.42 14.85 15.18
CA ASP A 140 -7.70 13.47 15.55
C ASP A 140 -6.96 12.45 14.66
N ILE A 141 -6.98 12.65 13.33
CA ILE A 141 -6.25 11.80 12.38
C ILE A 141 -4.73 11.97 12.54
N ARG A 142 -4.25 13.20 12.77
CA ARG A 142 -2.84 13.47 13.03
C ARG A 142 -2.38 12.71 14.27
N GLU A 143 -3.03 12.93 15.41
CA GLU A 143 -2.67 12.28 16.67
C GLU A 143 -2.73 10.76 16.57
N TYR A 144 -3.78 10.23 15.92
CA TYR A 144 -3.90 8.80 15.66
C TYR A 144 -2.68 8.25 14.93
N LEU A 145 -2.28 8.86 13.80
CA LEU A 145 -1.17 8.37 12.99
C LEU A 145 0.21 8.63 13.63
N GLU A 146 0.40 9.76 14.32
CA GLU A 146 1.63 10.08 15.04
C GLU A 146 1.88 9.12 16.21
N ASN A 147 0.82 8.55 16.81
CA ASN A 147 0.95 7.51 17.82
C ASN A 147 1.58 6.21 17.29
N TYR A 148 1.46 5.94 15.98
CA TYR A 148 2.07 4.77 15.34
C TYR A 148 3.48 5.05 14.79
N PHE A 149 3.69 6.21 14.17
CA PHE A 149 4.89 6.45 13.35
C PHE A 149 5.73 7.66 13.78
N GLY A 150 5.36 8.32 14.88
CA GLY A 150 6.02 9.52 15.37
C GLY A 150 5.48 10.81 14.71
N LYS A 151 5.99 11.95 15.21
CA LYS A 151 5.54 13.28 14.79
C LYS A 151 5.65 13.48 13.28
N MET A 152 4.59 14.03 12.68
CA MET A 152 4.60 14.44 11.29
C MET A 152 5.46 15.68 11.12
N VAL A 153 6.35 15.65 10.13
CA VAL A 153 7.16 16.82 9.74
C VAL A 153 6.76 17.22 8.32
N SER A 154 6.31 18.46 8.15
CA SER A 154 5.86 18.96 6.84
C SER A 154 7.00 18.93 5.82
N GLY A 155 6.75 18.38 4.63
CA GLY A 155 7.74 18.27 3.55
C GLY A 155 8.87 17.26 3.80
N SER A 156 8.67 16.31 4.71
CA SER A 156 9.67 15.28 5.07
C SER A 156 9.60 14.03 4.19
N THR A 157 8.45 13.76 3.55
CA THR A 157 8.27 12.55 2.75
C THR A 157 9.14 12.61 1.50
N THR A 158 9.99 11.60 1.33
CA THR A 158 10.90 11.46 0.20
C THR A 158 10.61 10.17 -0.58
N CYS A 159 11.07 10.14 -1.83
CA CYS A 159 11.11 8.92 -2.63
C CYS A 159 12.03 7.92 -1.93
N ILE A 160 11.52 6.71 -1.64
CA ILE A 160 12.31 5.70 -0.93
C ILE A 160 13.57 5.25 -1.69
N ILE A 161 13.67 5.56 -3.00
CA ILE A 161 14.80 5.19 -3.86
C ILE A 161 15.71 6.39 -4.13
N CYS A 162 15.24 7.49 -4.74
CA CYS A 162 16.12 8.62 -5.06
C CYS A 162 16.32 9.61 -3.91
N LYS A 163 15.57 9.47 -2.81
CA LYS A 163 15.60 10.35 -1.62
C LYS A 163 15.18 11.80 -1.85
N GLU A 164 14.75 12.16 -3.06
CA GLU A 164 14.16 13.47 -3.33
C GLU A 164 12.81 13.65 -2.62
N LYS A 165 12.49 14.89 -2.24
CA LYS A 165 11.21 15.23 -1.61
C LYS A 165 10.04 15.01 -2.59
N LEU A 166 8.98 14.39 -2.10
CA LEU A 166 7.77 14.13 -2.88
C LEU A 166 6.76 15.26 -2.70
N SER A 167 6.19 15.71 -3.82
CA SER A 167 5.07 16.64 -3.85
C SER A 167 3.75 15.88 -3.90
N PHE A 168 2.76 16.33 -3.12
CA PHE A 168 1.40 15.81 -3.14
C PHE A 168 0.74 15.98 -4.52
N SER A 169 1.15 17.00 -5.29
CA SER A 169 0.66 17.21 -6.66
C SER A 169 0.99 16.07 -7.63
N LEU A 170 1.98 15.22 -7.31
CA LEU A 170 2.31 14.06 -8.14
C LEU A 170 1.16 13.06 -8.25
N PHE A 171 0.24 13.03 -7.27
CA PHE A 171 -0.95 12.17 -7.34
C PHE A 171 -1.96 12.62 -8.40
N SER A 172 -2.04 13.93 -8.72
CA SER A 172 -2.98 14.46 -9.73
C SER A 172 -2.41 14.45 -11.14
N LYS A 173 -1.08 14.41 -11.28
CA LYS A 173 -0.39 14.35 -12.58
C LYS A 173 -0.51 12.98 -13.28
N ALA A 174 -1.11 12.00 -12.63
CA ALA A 174 -1.33 10.67 -13.20
C ALA A 174 -2.31 10.72 -14.38
N GLN A 175 -1.80 10.69 -15.62
CA GLN A 175 -2.62 10.48 -16.81
C GLN A 175 -2.90 8.98 -17.00
N ARG A 176 -3.96 8.61 -17.74
CA ARG A 176 -4.40 7.21 -17.97
C ARG A 176 -3.20 6.28 -18.25
N GLY A 177 -2.85 5.45 -17.26
CA GLY A 177 -1.78 4.44 -17.38
C GLY A 177 -0.36 4.89 -16.99
N LYS A 178 -0.12 6.17 -16.68
CA LYS A 178 1.17 6.73 -16.25
C LYS A 178 0.99 7.48 -14.93
N ALA A 179 1.25 6.81 -13.82
CA ALA A 179 1.33 7.46 -12.51
C ALA A 179 2.70 8.11 -12.34
N GLU A 180 2.81 9.31 -11.79
CA GLU A 180 4.14 9.89 -11.48
C GLU A 180 4.70 9.34 -10.17
N ILE A 181 3.81 8.85 -9.29
CA ILE A 181 4.13 8.34 -7.96
C ILE A 181 3.42 7.00 -7.71
N GLU A 182 4.18 6.04 -7.20
CA GLU A 182 3.74 4.68 -6.91
C GLU A 182 4.04 4.31 -5.46
N THR A 183 3.35 3.29 -4.96
CA THR A 183 3.75 2.66 -3.69
C THR A 183 4.93 1.74 -4.01
N GLY A 184 6.08 2.03 -3.41
CA GLY A 184 7.32 1.25 -3.53
C GLY A 184 7.58 0.42 -2.29
N HIS A 185 8.53 -0.52 -2.41
CA HIS A 185 8.96 -1.40 -1.33
C HIS A 185 10.49 -1.36 -1.23
N ILE A 186 11.04 -1.18 -0.02
CA ILE A 186 12.49 -1.15 0.19
C ILE A 186 13.10 -2.51 -0.16
N SER A 187 12.46 -3.57 0.30
CA SER A 187 12.73 -4.96 -0.01
C SER A 187 11.52 -5.55 -0.78
N PRO A 188 11.72 -6.14 -1.96
CA PRO A 188 10.64 -6.76 -2.71
C PRO A 188 9.93 -7.86 -1.89
N ARG A 189 8.63 -8.05 -2.15
CA ARG A 189 7.80 -9.16 -1.61
C ARG A 189 7.50 -9.10 -0.11
N GLU A 190 7.96 -8.08 0.60
CA GLU A 190 7.58 -7.82 1.99
C GLU A 190 6.53 -6.70 2.04
N HIS A 191 5.39 -6.92 2.68
CA HIS A 191 4.30 -5.93 2.72
C HIS A 191 3.99 -5.56 4.16
N ASN A 192 4.76 -4.64 4.74
CA ASN A 192 4.58 -4.16 6.11
C ASN A 192 4.92 -2.65 6.20
N ALA A 193 4.58 -2.01 7.32
CA ALA A 193 4.72 -0.55 7.50
C ALA A 193 6.17 -0.04 7.44
N GLU A 194 7.17 -0.86 7.76
CA GLU A 194 8.58 -0.44 7.73
C GLU A 194 9.20 -0.57 6.33
N ASN A 195 8.62 -1.43 5.50
CA ASN A 195 9.14 -1.71 4.17
C ASN A 195 8.51 -0.85 3.06
N VAL A 196 7.32 -0.30 3.29
CA VAL A 196 6.59 0.49 2.28
C VAL A 196 6.92 1.98 2.32
N GLY A 197 6.82 2.61 1.16
CA GLY A 197 6.75 4.05 1.05
C GLY A 197 6.28 4.48 -0.33
N PHE A 198 6.51 5.74 -0.67
CA PHE A 198 6.26 6.23 -2.01
C PHE A 198 7.55 6.34 -2.81
N ALA A 199 7.45 6.09 -4.10
CA ALA A 199 8.55 6.23 -5.05
C ALA A 199 8.05 6.96 -6.30
N HIS A 200 8.92 7.76 -6.91
CA HIS A 200 8.73 8.15 -8.31
C HIS A 200 8.61 6.88 -9.16
N ARG A 201 7.70 6.88 -10.14
CA ARG A 201 7.46 5.70 -10.98
C ARG A 201 8.72 5.20 -11.66
N GLU A 202 9.51 6.10 -12.23
CA GLU A 202 10.76 5.73 -12.90
C GLU A 202 11.73 5.05 -11.95
N CYS A 203 11.87 5.58 -10.72
CA CYS A 203 12.69 4.95 -9.70
C CYS A 203 12.16 3.55 -9.35
N ASN A 204 10.85 3.41 -9.13
CA ASN A 204 10.23 2.14 -8.77
C ASN A 204 10.42 1.07 -9.86
N ILE A 205 10.30 1.47 -11.13
CA ILE A 205 10.58 0.60 -12.29
C ILE A 205 12.06 0.22 -12.33
N ALA A 206 12.96 1.20 -12.14
CA ALA A 206 14.41 0.98 -12.20
C ALA A 206 14.90 0.04 -11.09
N GLN A 207 14.34 0.15 -9.88
CA GLN A 207 14.65 -0.76 -8.77
C GLN A 207 14.34 -2.22 -9.15
N GLY A 208 13.21 -2.45 -9.84
CA GLY A 208 12.81 -3.78 -10.28
C GLY A 208 12.61 -4.77 -9.13
N ASN A 209 13.33 -5.89 -9.16
CA ASN A 209 13.28 -6.95 -8.16
C ASN A 209 14.42 -6.90 -7.13
N LYS A 210 15.16 -5.79 -7.07
CA LYS A 210 16.26 -5.60 -6.11
C LYS A 210 15.73 -4.95 -4.83
N THR A 211 16.36 -5.24 -3.70
CA THR A 211 16.29 -4.34 -2.55
C THR A 211 16.88 -2.98 -2.92
N VAL A 212 16.52 -1.93 -2.18
CA VAL A 212 17.09 -0.58 -2.38
C VAL A 212 18.62 -0.59 -2.24
N LEU A 213 19.17 -1.38 -1.31
CA LEU A 213 20.63 -1.48 -1.14
C LEU A 213 21.29 -2.19 -2.33
N GLU A 214 20.77 -3.32 -2.76
CA GLU A 214 21.26 -4.02 -3.96
C GLU A 214 21.17 -3.16 -5.21
N PHE A 215 20.11 -2.33 -5.32
CA PHE A 215 19.96 -1.38 -6.42
C PHE A 215 21.05 -0.31 -6.40
N TYR A 216 21.38 0.26 -5.23
CA TYR A 216 22.47 1.22 -5.10
C TYR A 216 23.83 0.62 -5.41
N ASP A 217 24.11 -0.60 -4.94
CA ASP A 217 25.37 -1.27 -5.21
C ASP A 217 25.52 -1.60 -6.70
N TRP A 218 24.41 -1.96 -7.35
CA TRP A 218 24.37 -2.15 -8.79
C TRP A 218 24.69 -0.86 -9.56
N ILE A 219 24.11 0.29 -9.17
CA ILE A 219 24.41 1.61 -9.77
C ILE A 219 25.89 1.97 -9.56
N ARG A 220 26.42 1.84 -8.34
CA ARG A 220 27.84 2.12 -8.04
C ARG A 220 28.77 1.26 -8.90
N GLY A 221 28.44 -0.01 -9.06
CA GLY A 221 29.19 -0.92 -9.91
C GLY A 221 29.18 -0.52 -11.39
N ILE A 222 28.07 0.03 -11.89
CA ILE A 222 28.00 0.58 -13.26
C ILE A 222 28.90 1.80 -13.40
N ILE A 223 28.75 2.79 -12.52
CA ILE A 223 29.52 4.04 -12.55
C ILE A 223 31.03 3.73 -12.52
N LYS A 224 31.48 2.88 -11.58
CA LYS A 224 32.88 2.46 -11.48
C LYS A 224 33.44 1.84 -12.77
N ARG A 225 32.63 1.10 -13.54
CA ARG A 225 33.07 0.49 -14.81
C ARG A 225 33.11 1.47 -15.97
N VAL A 226 32.32 2.54 -15.91
CA VAL A 226 32.34 3.62 -16.90
C VAL A 226 33.52 4.55 -16.64
N ASP A 227 33.76 4.92 -15.37
CA ASP A 227 34.84 5.85 -14.99
C ASP A 227 36.25 5.25 -15.12
N ASN A 228 36.37 3.92 -15.01
CA ASN A 228 37.65 3.20 -15.18
C ASN A 228 37.91 2.77 -16.63
N ARG A 229 37.19 3.34 -17.61
CA ARG A 229 37.48 3.24 -19.04
C ARG A 229 38.10 4.54 -19.53
#